data_AF-A0A7W4GA23-F1
#
_entry.id   AF-A0A7W4GA23-F1
#
_cell.length_a   1.000
_cell.length_b   1.000
_cell.length_c   1.000
_cell.angle_alpha   90.00
_cell.angle_beta   90.00
_cell.angle_gamma   90.00
#
_symmetry.space_group_name_H-M   'P 1'
#
loop_
_entity.id
_entity.type
_entity.pdbx_description
1 polymer ?
#
loop_
_entity_poly.entity_id
_entity_poly.type
_entity_poly.pdbx_seq_one_letter_code
_entity_poly.pdbx_strand_id
1 'polypeptide(L)'
;MNLVEMLKDHSSVVGQGQARKKVYELEARLNIDLPKDFFDYLVNLNYAEIFDEPIYGINPEIKRLDIYEQNKHTEHFRYGFLMVFSNDIDGTIYIRPDTSNVYNASFTSPIANSFTEFVANVLKEA
;
A
#
# COMPACT_ATOMS: atom_id res chain seq x y z
N MET A 1 13.26 11.51 -4.51
CA MET A 1 11.98 11.22 -5.18
C MET A 1 11.01 10.73 -4.13
N ASN A 2 9.80 11.26 -4.10
CA ASN A 2 8.74 10.73 -3.22
C ASN A 2 8.02 9.55 -3.88
N LEU A 3 7.20 8.80 -3.12
CA LEU A 3 6.47 7.63 -3.61
C LEU A 3 5.63 7.93 -4.86
N VAL A 4 4.91 9.05 -4.87
CA VAL A 4 4.02 9.42 -5.98
C VAL A 4 4.80 9.68 -7.26
N GLU A 5 5.96 10.35 -7.16
CA GLU A 5 6.86 10.57 -8.30
C GLU A 5 7.41 9.24 -8.84
N MET A 6 7.91 8.36 -7.94
CA MET A 6 8.42 7.04 -8.34
C MET A 6 7.39 6.20 -9.08
N LEU A 7 6.16 6.16 -8.57
CA LEU A 7 5.10 5.37 -9.18
C LEU A 7 4.62 5.99 -10.51
N LYS A 8 4.65 7.32 -10.67
CA LYS A 8 4.33 7.96 -11.96
C LYS A 8 5.37 7.70 -13.03
N ASP A 9 6.64 7.67 -12.65
CA ASP A 9 7.74 7.45 -13.58
C ASP A 9 7.82 5.97 -14.01
N HIS A 10 7.46 5.05 -13.12
CA HIS A 10 7.51 3.60 -13.37
C HIS A 10 6.23 3.04 -14.00
N SER A 11 5.07 3.38 -13.43
CA SER A 11 3.80 2.72 -13.77
C SER A 11 3.30 3.19 -15.13
N SER A 12 2.98 2.24 -16.00
CA SER A 12 2.39 2.51 -17.32
C SER A 12 0.96 3.07 -17.20
N VAL A 13 0.26 2.74 -16.11
CA VAL A 13 -1.06 3.25 -15.75
C VAL A 13 -1.06 3.81 -14.33
N VAL A 14 -1.58 5.02 -14.17
CA VAL A 14 -1.84 5.61 -12.83
C VAL A 14 -3.30 6.00 -12.71
N GLY A 15 -3.85 5.85 -11.51
CA GLY A 15 -5.22 6.21 -11.21
C GLY A 15 -5.42 7.69 -10.92
N GLN A 16 -6.67 7.99 -10.55
CA GLN A 16 -7.05 9.26 -9.96
C GLN A 16 -7.09 9.12 -8.44
N GLY A 17 -6.32 9.96 -7.75
CA GLY A 17 -6.31 10.05 -6.30
C GLY A 17 -7.67 10.34 -5.67
N GLN A 18 -7.83 9.98 -4.40
CA GLN A 18 -9.06 10.20 -3.64
C GLN A 18 -9.02 11.50 -2.83
N ALA A 19 -10.20 12.06 -2.58
CA ALA A 19 -10.32 13.17 -1.62
C ALA A 19 -9.82 12.72 -0.24
N ARG A 20 -9.04 13.58 0.45
CA ARG A 20 -8.52 13.32 1.81
C ARG A 20 -9.58 12.80 2.78
N LYS A 21 -10.81 13.34 2.70
CA LYS A 21 -11.95 12.89 3.50
C LYS A 21 -12.20 11.37 3.38
N LYS A 22 -12.12 10.81 2.16
CA LYS A 22 -12.30 9.37 1.96
C LYS A 22 -11.16 8.54 2.55
N VAL A 23 -9.94 9.08 2.55
CA VAL A 23 -8.78 8.41 3.19
C VAL A 23 -8.94 8.42 4.71
N TYR A 24 -9.38 9.53 5.30
CA TYR A 24 -9.73 9.58 6.73
C TYR A 24 -10.91 8.66 7.09
N GLU A 25 -11.90 8.52 6.20
CA GLU A 25 -12.99 7.54 6.39
C GLU A 25 -12.47 6.10 6.35
N LEU A 26 -11.48 5.79 5.51
CA LEU A 26 -10.81 4.49 5.49
C LEU A 26 -10.07 4.23 6.80
N GLU A 27 -9.26 5.18 7.26
CA GLU A 27 -8.54 5.14 8.55
C GLU A 27 -9.50 4.87 9.71
N ALA A 28 -10.62 5.60 9.77
CA ALA A 28 -11.64 5.39 10.78
C ALA A 28 -12.30 4.00 10.72
N ARG A 29 -12.56 3.48 9.51
CA ARG A 29 -13.16 2.15 9.32
C ARG A 29 -12.20 1.01 9.70
N LEU A 30 -10.91 1.22 9.48
CA LEU A 30 -9.86 0.27 9.83
C LEU A 30 -9.33 0.47 11.27
N ASN A 31 -9.66 1.59 11.91
CA ASN A 31 -9.15 2.00 13.22
C ASN A 31 -7.62 2.03 13.28
N ILE A 32 -7.00 2.69 12.29
CA ILE A 32 -5.55 2.90 12.15
C ILE A 32 -5.28 4.32 11.67
N ASP A 33 -4.04 4.78 11.86
CA ASP A 33 -3.49 5.95 11.16
C ASP A 33 -2.54 5.44 10.07
N LEU A 34 -2.75 5.83 8.82
CA LEU A 34 -1.90 5.42 7.70
C LEU A 34 -0.56 6.16 7.75
N PRO A 35 0.55 5.47 7.41
CA PRO A 35 1.81 6.15 7.14
C PRO A 35 1.66 7.21 6.06
N LYS A 36 2.37 8.33 6.26
CA LYS A 36 2.24 9.53 5.42
C LYS A 36 2.42 9.24 3.93
N ASP A 37 3.40 8.39 3.58
CA ASP A 37 3.66 8.05 2.19
C ASP A 37 2.51 7.27 1.54
N PHE A 38 1.94 6.30 2.25
CA PHE A 38 0.79 5.56 1.76
C PHE A 38 -0.48 6.43 1.70
N PHE A 39 -0.67 7.31 2.69
CA PHE A 39 -1.74 8.33 2.65
C PHE A 39 -1.62 9.21 1.41
N ASP A 40 -0.42 9.72 1.13
CA ASP A 40 -0.16 10.55 -0.05
C ASP A 40 -0.40 9.77 -1.35
N TYR A 41 -0.03 8.48 -1.41
CA TYR A 41 -0.35 7.62 -2.54
C TYR A 41 -1.87 7.54 -2.79
N LEU A 42 -2.68 7.28 -1.76
CA LEU A 42 -4.14 7.19 -1.90
C LEU A 42 -4.75 8.53 -2.33
N VAL A 43 -4.23 9.66 -1.83
CA VAL A 43 -4.74 10.99 -2.17
C VAL A 43 -4.36 11.44 -3.58
N ASN A 44 -3.20 11.03 -4.09
CA ASN A 44 -2.70 11.52 -5.37
C ASN A 44 -2.92 10.55 -6.53
N LEU A 45 -2.86 9.24 -6.29
CA LEU A 45 -2.90 8.21 -7.32
C LEU A 45 -4.04 7.22 -7.12
N ASN A 46 -4.22 6.68 -5.91
CA ASN A 46 -5.18 5.61 -5.56
C ASN A 46 -5.07 4.31 -6.38
N TYR A 47 -4.22 4.29 -7.40
CA TYR A 47 -3.86 3.16 -8.23
C TYR A 47 -2.51 3.48 -8.89
N ALA A 48 -1.59 2.53 -8.78
CA ALA A 48 -0.37 2.44 -9.58
C ALA A 48 0.08 0.97 -9.54
N GLU A 49 0.97 0.62 -10.45
CA GLU A 49 1.49 -0.74 -10.59
C GLU A 49 2.99 -0.77 -10.29
N ILE A 50 3.44 -1.91 -9.74
CA ILE A 50 4.84 -2.27 -9.64
C ILE A 50 5.01 -3.54 -10.47
N PHE A 51 5.63 -3.43 -11.65
CA PHE A 51 5.79 -4.53 -12.61
C PHE A 51 4.45 -5.18 -12.99
N ASP A 52 3.51 -4.33 -13.46
CA ASP A 52 2.15 -4.69 -13.87
C ASP A 52 1.24 -5.25 -12.75
N GLU A 53 1.70 -5.20 -11.50
CA GLU A 53 0.93 -5.66 -10.34
C GLU A 53 0.41 -4.48 -9.51
N PRO A 54 -0.89 -4.44 -9.19
CA PRO A 54 -1.51 -3.24 -8.64
C PRO A 54 -1.28 -3.09 -7.13
N ILE A 55 -0.93 -1.87 -6.72
CA ILE A 55 -0.97 -1.45 -5.32
C ILE A 55 -2.42 -1.20 -4.92
N TYR A 56 -2.86 -1.74 -3.78
CA TYR A 56 -4.24 -1.63 -3.32
C TYR A 56 -4.61 -0.17 -3.02
N GLY A 57 -5.84 0.20 -3.37
CA GLY A 57 -6.38 1.54 -3.17
C GLY A 57 -7.77 1.51 -2.53
N ILE A 58 -8.47 2.63 -2.55
CA ILE A 58 -9.89 2.70 -2.16
C ILE A 58 -10.72 2.47 -3.43
N ASN A 59 -11.24 1.25 -3.59
CA ASN A 59 -11.89 0.77 -4.82
C ASN A 59 -13.06 -0.19 -4.49
N PRO A 60 -14.15 0.28 -3.85
CA PRO A 60 -15.20 -0.60 -3.33
C PRO A 60 -15.92 -1.45 -4.40
N GLU A 61 -15.85 -1.04 -5.66
CA GLU A 61 -16.40 -1.77 -6.80
C GLU A 61 -15.52 -2.95 -7.23
N ILE A 62 -14.21 -2.89 -6.95
CA ILE A 62 -13.23 -3.91 -7.32
C ILE A 62 -12.59 -4.45 -6.04
N LYS A 63 -13.28 -5.36 -5.36
CA LYS A 63 -12.88 -5.88 -4.04
C LYS A 63 -11.44 -6.39 -3.96
N ARG A 64 -10.92 -6.99 -5.05
CA ARG A 64 -9.54 -7.50 -5.11
C ARG A 64 -8.46 -6.41 -5.04
N LEU A 65 -8.82 -5.15 -5.31
CA LEU A 65 -7.94 -3.98 -5.27
C LEU A 65 -8.28 -3.03 -4.12
N ASP A 66 -9.34 -3.33 -3.35
CA ASP A 66 -9.82 -2.48 -2.28
C ASP A 66 -9.12 -2.80 -0.97
N ILE A 67 -8.37 -1.83 -0.45
CA ILE A 67 -7.57 -1.99 0.76
C ILE A 67 -8.43 -2.35 1.99
N TYR A 68 -9.66 -1.85 2.09
CA TYR A 68 -10.54 -2.24 3.20
C TYR A 68 -10.97 -3.69 3.05
N GLU A 69 -11.42 -4.11 1.87
CA GLU A 69 -11.84 -5.49 1.63
C GLU A 69 -10.70 -6.50 1.80
N GLN A 70 -9.46 -6.13 1.44
CA GLN A 70 -8.27 -7.00 1.60
C GLN A 70 -7.82 -7.14 3.06
N ASN A 71 -8.22 -6.23 3.95
CA ASN A 71 -7.75 -6.22 5.35
C ASN A 71 -8.84 -6.49 6.38
N LYS A 72 -10.12 -6.24 6.07
CA LYS A 72 -11.21 -6.43 7.03
C LYS A 72 -11.29 -7.90 7.45
N HIS A 73 -11.38 -8.11 8.76
CA HIS A 73 -11.54 -9.43 9.39
C HIS A 73 -10.42 -10.45 9.13
N THR A 74 -9.31 -10.07 8.50
CA THR A 74 -8.17 -10.97 8.27
C THR A 74 -7.29 -11.11 9.51
N GLU A 75 -6.55 -12.21 9.59
CA GLU A 75 -5.69 -12.50 10.74
C GLU A 75 -4.49 -11.53 10.84
N HIS A 76 -3.78 -11.29 9.73
CA HIS A 76 -2.65 -10.35 9.71
C HIS A 76 -3.04 -8.95 10.18
N PHE A 77 -4.24 -8.48 9.81
CA PHE A 77 -4.71 -7.16 10.19
C PHE A 77 -5.03 -7.08 11.69
N ARG A 78 -5.56 -8.15 12.30
CA ARG A 78 -5.74 -8.24 13.76
C ARG A 78 -4.42 -8.13 14.52
N TYR A 79 -3.30 -8.52 13.90
CA TYR A 79 -1.96 -8.37 14.47
C TYR A 79 -1.26 -7.05 14.09
N GLY A 80 -1.98 -6.12 13.44
CA GLY A 80 -1.48 -4.78 13.13
C GLY A 80 -0.77 -4.65 11.78
N PHE A 81 -0.96 -5.61 10.86
CA PHE A 81 -0.35 -5.58 9.54
C PHE A 81 -1.37 -5.27 8.44
N LEU A 82 -1.19 -4.13 7.78
CA LEU A 82 -1.99 -3.67 6.66
C LEU A 82 -1.41 -4.22 5.35
N MET A 83 -2.10 -5.15 4.70
CA MET A 83 -1.75 -5.64 3.37
C MET A 83 -2.01 -4.54 2.33
N VAL A 84 -1.01 -4.24 1.50
CA VAL A 84 -1.08 -3.15 0.51
C VAL A 84 -0.73 -3.56 -0.91
N PHE A 85 -0.11 -4.72 -1.08
CA PHE A 85 0.36 -5.20 -2.37
C PHE A 85 0.58 -6.72 -2.27
N SER A 86 0.32 -7.44 -3.36
CA SER A 86 0.64 -8.86 -3.46
C SER A 86 0.85 -9.23 -4.91
N ASN A 87 1.96 -9.90 -5.21
CA ASN A 87 2.22 -10.49 -6.52
C ASN A 87 2.88 -11.87 -6.37
N ASP A 88 3.10 -12.53 -7.50
CA ASP A 88 3.72 -13.87 -7.55
C ASP A 88 5.25 -13.84 -7.35
N ILE A 89 5.90 -12.69 -7.53
CA ILE A 89 7.36 -12.53 -7.51
C ILE A 89 7.87 -12.12 -6.13
N ASP A 90 7.38 -10.99 -5.61
CA ASP A 90 7.76 -10.39 -4.32
C ASP A 90 6.89 -10.92 -3.17
N GLY A 91 5.80 -11.62 -3.49
CA GLY A 91 4.84 -12.13 -2.52
C GLY A 91 3.93 -11.04 -1.96
N THR A 92 3.34 -11.32 -0.81
CA THR A 92 2.43 -10.37 -0.13
C THR A 92 3.20 -9.41 0.77
N ILE A 93 2.91 -8.12 0.61
CA ILE A 93 3.58 -7.01 1.28
C ILE A 93 2.63 -6.31 2.23
N TYR A 94 3.14 -6.07 3.44
CA TYR A 94 2.40 -5.50 4.55
C TYR A 94 3.11 -4.26 5.08
N ILE A 95 2.33 -3.28 5.52
CA ILE A 95 2.79 -2.10 6.26
C ILE A 95 2.32 -2.23 7.71
N ARG A 96 3.18 -1.93 8.67
CA ARG A 96 2.77 -1.74 10.07
C ARG A 96 2.45 -0.24 10.28
N PRO A 97 1.18 0.16 10.46
CA PRO A 97 0.81 1.58 10.39
C PRO A 97 1.44 2.44 11.49
N ASP A 98 1.66 1.88 12.69
CA ASP A 98 2.27 2.55 13.84
C ASP A 98 3.76 2.87 13.67
N THR A 99 4.51 2.07 12.91
CA THR A 99 5.96 2.26 12.70
C THR A 99 6.34 2.56 11.26
N SER A 100 5.41 2.50 10.31
CA SER A 100 5.65 2.58 8.85
C SER A 100 6.51 1.46 8.25
N ASN A 101 6.96 0.50 9.06
CA ASN A 101 7.83 -0.58 8.60
C ASN A 101 7.08 -1.51 7.64
N VAL A 102 7.79 -1.98 6.63
CA VAL A 102 7.27 -2.89 5.61
C VAL A 102 7.76 -4.31 5.88
N TYR A 103 6.89 -5.29 5.70
CA TYR A 103 7.16 -6.71 5.92
C TYR A 103 6.68 -7.54 4.73
N ASN A 104 7.33 -8.68 4.50
CA ASN A 104 6.78 -9.76 3.69
C ASN A 104 5.99 -10.75 4.58
N ALA A 105 5.42 -11.79 3.97
CA ALA A 105 4.61 -12.81 4.66
C ALA A 105 5.35 -13.62 5.76
N SER A 106 6.68 -13.48 5.92
CA SER A 106 7.40 -14.13 7.02
C SER A 106 7.24 -13.40 8.36
N PHE A 107 6.93 -12.10 8.34
CA PHE A 107 6.82 -11.23 9.51
C PHE A 107 8.03 -11.24 10.47
N THR A 108 9.19 -11.74 10.03
CA THR A 108 10.38 -11.95 10.89
C THR A 108 11.10 -10.64 11.22
N SER A 109 11.35 -9.82 10.21
CA SER A 109 11.97 -8.50 10.32
C SER A 109 11.44 -7.55 9.25
N PRO A 110 11.49 -6.23 9.46
CA PRO A 110 11.21 -5.27 8.40
C PRO A 110 12.11 -5.49 7.19
N ILE A 111 11.54 -5.41 5.99
CA ILE A 111 12.27 -5.40 4.71
C ILE A 111 12.52 -3.97 4.20
N ALA A 112 11.81 -2.98 4.76
CA ALA A 112 12.05 -1.55 4.57
C ALA A 112 11.45 -0.76 5.75
N ASN A 113 11.91 0.49 5.96
CA ASN A 113 11.40 1.36 7.03
C ASN A 113 10.20 2.21 6.61
N SER A 114 9.85 2.19 5.31
CA SER A 114 8.69 2.88 4.74
C SER A 114 8.28 2.23 3.43
N PHE A 115 7.05 2.47 2.97
CA PHE A 115 6.61 1.96 1.67
C PHE A 115 7.35 2.63 0.51
N THR A 116 7.71 3.91 0.69
CA THR A 116 8.60 4.64 -0.22
C THR A 116 9.95 3.95 -0.39
N GLU A 117 10.58 3.53 0.71
CA GLU A 117 11.86 2.82 0.67
C GLU A 117 11.72 1.44 0.03
N PHE A 118 10.65 0.71 0.34
CA PHE A 118 10.35 -0.58 -0.30
C PHE A 118 10.27 -0.44 -1.82
N VAL A 119 9.44 0.48 -2.33
CA VAL A 119 9.29 0.72 -3.77
C VAL A 119 10.63 1.17 -4.38
N ALA A 120 11.37 2.06 -3.71
CA ALA A 120 12.68 2.50 -4.21
C ALA A 120 13.70 1.35 -4.32
N ASN A 121 13.64 0.35 -3.45
CA ASN A 121 14.54 -0.81 -3.50
C ASN A 121 14.10 -1.76 -4.63
N VAL A 122 12.81 -2.08 -4.71
CA VAL A 122 12.25 -2.95 -5.76
C VAL A 122 12.53 -2.40 -7.16
N LEU A 123 12.40 -1.09 -7.37
CA LEU A 123 12.66 -0.45 -8.66
C LEU A 123 14.16 -0.34 -9.03
N LYS A 124 15.08 -0.49 -8.08
CA LYS A 124 16.53 -0.50 -8.36
C LYS A 124 17.05 -1.88 -8.77
N GLU A 125 16.35 -2.93 -8.35
CA GLU A 125 16.77 -4.32 -8.58
C GLU A 125 16.28 -4.87 -9.94
N ALA A 126 15.42 -4.13 -10.65
CA ALA A 126 14.96 -4.44 -12.00
C ALA A 126 15.79 -3.75 -13.10
#